data_AF-A0A7Y1YUA9-F1
#
_entry.id   AF-A0A7Y1YUA9-F1
#
_cell.length_a   1.000
_cell.length_b   1.000
_cell.length_c   1.000
_cell.angle_alpha   90.00
_cell.angle_beta   90.00
_cell.angle_gamma   90.00
#
_symmetry.space_group_name_H-M   'P 1'
#
loop_
_entity.id
_entity.type
_entity.pdbx_description
1 polymer ?
#
loop_
_entity_poly.entity_id
_entity_poly.type
_entity_poly.pdbx_seq_one_letter_code
_entity_poly.pdbx_strand_id
1 'polypeptide(L)'
;MVGWVIIVLVVLFLAVILWLLLATITLTVDTTTNEYSIVWFGFFQGRLQLVGEKIYVIVRAPFFNKRFDLEQKILKEITDAQKPDTTIKETAPKPKHSSGKFMRKKLRKNWLRIIKSFQVRRFRMNIDTDNFITNSLLFPITYFAQMRGYQVGINYMGMQSVSLVIQNRLA
;
A
#
# COMPACT_ATOMS: atom_id res chain seq x y z
N MET A 1 -36.23 -10.98 29.97
CA MET A 1 -35.34 -9.80 29.81
C MET A 1 -34.04 -10.11 29.05
N VAL A 2 -33.38 -11.25 29.29
CA VAL A 2 -32.09 -11.60 28.64
C VAL A 2 -32.16 -11.76 27.11
N GLY A 3 -33.27 -12.28 26.58
CA GLY A 3 -33.43 -12.50 25.12
C GLY A 3 -33.32 -11.22 24.28
N TRP A 4 -33.90 -10.11 24.75
CA TRP A 4 -33.82 -8.82 24.06
C TRP A 4 -32.41 -8.24 24.07
N VAL A 5 -31.65 -8.45 25.14
CA VAL A 5 -30.25 -8.01 25.24
C VAL A 5 -29.39 -8.73 24.21
N ILE A 6 -29.59 -10.04 24.04
CA ILE A 6 -28.86 -10.84 23.04
C ILE A 6 -29.20 -10.36 21.62
N ILE A 7 -30.49 -10.13 21.32
CA ILE A 7 -30.91 -9.62 20.00
C ILE A 7 -30.25 -8.27 19.71
N VAL A 8 -30.23 -7.34 20.67
CA VAL A 8 -29.59 -6.04 20.52
C VAL A 8 -28.08 -6.17 20.25
N LEU A 9 -27.38 -7.04 20.98
CA LEU A 9 -25.96 -7.30 20.77
C LEU A 9 -25.66 -7.87 19.39
N VAL A 10 -26.48 -8.81 18.91
CA VAL A 10 -26.33 -9.40 17.57
C VAL A 10 -26.56 -8.36 16.48
N VAL A 11 -27.60 -7.54 16.61
CA VAL A 11 -27.89 -6.45 15.65
C VAL A 11 -26.73 -5.44 15.62
N LEU A 12 -26.22 -5.04 16.79
CA LEU A 12 -25.07 -4.13 16.88
C LEU A 12 -23.82 -4.74 16.21
N PHE A 13 -23.54 -6.01 16.46
CA PHE A 13 -22.42 -6.71 15.86
C PHE A 13 -22.53 -6.78 14.33
N LEU A 14 -23.72 -7.11 13.81
CA LEU A 14 -23.98 -7.12 12.37
C LEU A 14 -23.84 -5.73 11.74
N ALA A 15 -24.28 -4.68 12.44
CA ALA A 15 -24.11 -3.31 11.98
C ALA A 15 -22.62 -2.92 11.84
N VAL A 16 -21.77 -3.31 12.81
CA VAL A 16 -20.32 -3.08 12.74
C VAL A 16 -19.69 -3.84 11.57
N ILE A 17 -20.08 -5.09 11.35
CA ILE A 17 -19.59 -5.87 10.20
C ILE A 17 -19.99 -5.19 8.89
N LEU A 18 -21.27 -4.82 8.74
CA LEU A 18 -21.76 -4.18 7.52
C LEU A 18 -21.03 -2.86 7.25
N TRP A 19 -20.83 -2.06 8.30
CA TRP A 19 -20.03 -0.84 8.21
C TRP A 19 -18.60 -1.13 7.73
N LEU A 20 -17.94 -2.16 8.29
CA LEU A 20 -16.58 -2.52 7.93
C LEU A 20 -16.46 -2.99 6.47
N LEU A 21 -17.46 -3.73 5.96
CA LEU A 21 -17.51 -4.12 4.54
C LEU A 21 -17.71 -2.91 3.62
N LEU A 22 -18.45 -1.89 4.09
CA LEU A 22 -18.70 -0.65 3.36
C LEU A 22 -17.62 0.43 3.56
N ALA A 23 -16.64 0.18 4.41
CA ALA A 23 -15.59 1.16 4.67
C ALA A 23 -14.55 1.16 3.54
N THR A 24 -14.26 2.35 3.00
CA THR A 24 -13.29 2.49 1.91
C THR A 24 -11.85 2.44 2.41
N ILE A 25 -10.99 1.73 1.68
CA ILE A 25 -9.55 1.72 1.82
C ILE A 25 -8.97 2.65 0.76
N THR A 26 -8.22 3.67 1.19
CA THR A 26 -7.54 4.66 0.35
C THR A 26 -6.04 4.58 0.60
N LEU A 27 -5.26 4.47 -0.46
CA LEU A 27 -3.81 4.59 -0.49
C LEU A 27 -3.47 5.91 -1.17
N THR A 28 -2.72 6.75 -0.48
CA THR A 28 -2.25 8.05 -0.97
C THR A 28 -0.73 8.05 -0.98
N VAL A 29 -0.15 8.44 -2.10
CA VAL A 29 1.29 8.65 -2.29
C VAL A 29 1.45 10.00 -2.94
N ASP A 30 2.04 10.95 -2.24
CA ASP A 30 2.28 12.30 -2.74
C ASP A 30 3.69 12.75 -2.37
N THR A 31 4.56 12.83 -3.37
CA THR A 31 5.97 13.18 -3.17
C THR A 31 6.17 14.69 -3.02
N THR A 32 5.18 15.51 -3.38
CA THR A 32 5.26 16.97 -3.23
C THR A 32 5.06 17.37 -1.76
N THR A 33 4.21 16.64 -1.06
CA THR A 33 3.90 16.84 0.36
C THR A 33 4.58 15.82 1.28
N ASN A 34 5.36 14.87 0.72
CA ASN A 34 5.92 13.71 1.43
C ASN A 34 4.86 12.90 2.20
N GLU A 35 3.63 12.85 1.70
CA GLU A 35 2.54 12.08 2.30
C GLU A 35 2.47 10.69 1.68
N TYR A 36 2.74 9.67 2.49
CA TYR A 36 2.51 8.27 2.12
C TYR A 36 1.59 7.66 3.17
N SER A 37 0.34 7.39 2.80
CA SER A 37 -0.66 6.95 3.76
C SER A 37 -1.57 5.86 3.22
N ILE A 38 -2.01 4.99 4.13
CA ILE A 38 -3.04 3.99 3.91
C ILE A 38 -4.12 4.24 4.96
N VAL A 39 -5.33 4.56 4.51
CA VAL A 39 -6.47 4.86 5.36
C VAL A 39 -7.60 3.90 5.04
N TRP A 40 -7.96 3.08 6.00
CA TRP A 40 -9.24 2.39 6.04
C TRP A 40 -10.21 3.21 6.88
N PHE A 41 -11.14 3.90 6.22
CA PHE A 41 -12.00 4.90 6.85
C PHE A 41 -12.71 4.33 8.09
N GLY A 42 -12.50 4.96 9.26
CA GLY A 42 -13.12 4.59 10.53
C GLY A 42 -12.48 3.42 11.28
N PHE A 43 -11.50 2.71 10.70
CA PHE A 43 -10.90 1.52 11.34
C PHE A 43 -9.37 1.58 11.45
N PHE A 44 -8.67 2.07 10.43
CA PHE A 44 -7.22 2.03 10.43
C PHE A 44 -6.63 3.18 9.62
N GLN A 45 -5.54 3.74 10.11
CA GLN A 45 -4.76 4.75 9.41
C GLN A 45 -3.28 4.50 9.66
N GLY A 46 -2.57 4.14 8.60
CA GLY A 46 -1.12 4.12 8.55
C GLY A 46 -0.62 5.36 7.80
N ARG A 47 0.35 6.07 8.35
CA ARG A 47 1.05 7.18 7.69
C ARG A 47 2.54 6.99 7.85
N LEU A 48 3.29 7.19 6.78
CA LEU A 48 4.72 7.43 6.86
C LEU A 48 4.94 8.93 6.95
N GLN A 49 5.77 9.33 7.90
CA GLN A 49 6.19 10.71 8.07
C GLN A 49 7.71 10.75 8.08
N LEU A 50 8.26 11.51 7.13
CA LEU A 50 9.68 11.86 7.12
C LEU A 50 9.86 13.12 7.98
N VAL A 51 10.65 13.03 9.04
CA VAL A 51 11.00 14.18 9.88
C VAL A 51 12.53 14.23 9.99
N GLY A 52 13.13 15.15 9.23
CA GLY A 52 14.59 15.16 9.03
C GLY A 52 15.03 13.92 8.24
N GLU A 53 16.03 13.21 8.75
CA GLU A 53 16.53 11.95 8.16
C GLU A 53 15.72 10.71 8.60
N LYS A 54 14.81 10.86 9.58
CA LYS A 54 14.13 9.72 10.21
C LYS A 54 12.77 9.42 9.60
N ILE A 55 12.48 8.13 9.43
CA ILE A 55 11.19 7.63 8.90
C ILE A 55 10.35 7.06 10.05
N TYR A 56 9.21 7.69 10.31
CA TYR A 56 8.24 7.24 11.29
C TYR A 56 7.02 6.60 10.63
N VAL A 57 6.61 5.41 11.11
CA VAL A 57 5.27 4.87 10.82
C VAL A 57 4.34 5.23 11.95
N ILE A 58 3.32 6.03 11.65
CA ILE A 58 2.23 6.33 12.56
C ILE A 58 1.08 5.39 12.23
N VAL A 59 0.69 4.56 13.19
CA VAL A 59 -0.47 3.66 13.09
C VAL A 59 -1.53 4.13 14.06
N ARG A 60 -2.74 4.37 13.55
CA ARG A 60 -3.94 4.70 14.33
C ARG A 60 -5.05 3.71 14.01
N ALA A 61 -5.66 3.16 15.03
CA ALA A 61 -6.83 2.28 14.98
C ALA A 61 -7.64 2.46 16.28
N PRO A 62 -8.90 2.00 16.34
CA PRO A 62 -9.65 1.95 17.60
C PRO A 62 -8.82 1.27 18.69
N PHE A 63 -8.64 1.97 19.81
CA PHE A 63 -7.85 1.51 20.97
C PHE A 63 -6.34 1.31 20.74
N PHE A 64 -5.79 1.72 19.58
CA PHE A 64 -4.37 1.56 19.27
C PHE A 64 -3.80 2.75 18.51
N ASN A 65 -2.97 3.55 19.17
CA ASN A 65 -2.24 4.67 18.56
C ASN A 65 -0.77 4.53 18.90
N LYS A 66 0.05 4.03 17.96
CA LYS A 66 1.49 3.89 18.16
C LYS A 66 2.27 4.53 17.02
N ARG A 67 3.41 5.12 17.38
CA ARG A 67 4.43 5.59 16.44
C ARG A 67 5.59 4.62 16.51
N PHE A 68 5.98 4.09 15.37
CA PHE A 68 7.14 3.21 15.24
C PHE A 68 8.23 3.97 14.50
N ASP A 69 9.43 3.96 15.07
CA ASP A 69 10.64 4.39 14.39
C ASP A 69 11.18 3.20 13.56
N LEU A 70 11.30 3.36 12.24
CA LEU A 70 11.79 2.27 11.37
C LEU A 70 13.30 2.06 11.50
N GLU A 71 14.10 3.07 11.84
CA GLU A 71 15.57 2.96 11.83
C GLU A 71 16.05 1.88 12.79
N GLN A 72 15.49 1.86 14.01
CA GLN A 72 15.90 0.91 15.04
C GLN A 72 15.47 -0.53 14.75
N LYS A 73 14.43 -0.73 13.92
CA LYS A 73 13.95 -2.07 13.55
C LYS A 73 14.69 -2.66 12.37
N ILE A 74 14.98 -1.85 11.34
CA ILE A 74 15.77 -2.29 10.18
C ILE A 74 17.19 -2.66 10.62
N LEU A 75 17.82 -1.85 11.49
CA LEU A 75 19.14 -2.18 12.04
C LEU A 75 19.13 -3.47 12.88
N LYS A 76 18.07 -3.74 13.64
CA LYS A 76 17.95 -5.00 14.40
C LYS A 76 17.75 -6.22 13.49
N GLU A 77 16.93 -6.10 12.44
CA GLU A 77 16.72 -7.20 11.49
C GLU A 77 17.95 -7.50 10.63
N ILE A 78 18.70 -6.47 10.21
CA ILE A 78 19.98 -6.67 9.51
C ILE A 78 21.02 -7.31 10.44
N THR A 79 21.05 -6.93 11.72
CA THR A 79 21.99 -7.48 12.71
C THR A 79 21.66 -8.94 13.06
N ASP A 80 20.39 -9.31 13.19
CA ASP A 80 19.99 -10.70 13.46
C ASP A 80 20.11 -11.60 12.23
N ALA A 81 20.01 -11.05 11.01
CA ALA A 81 20.25 -11.78 9.76
C ALA A 81 21.75 -12.09 9.49
N GLN A 82 22.67 -11.50 10.26
CA GLN A 82 24.12 -11.74 10.15
C GLN A 82 24.67 -12.75 11.15
N LYS A 83 23.84 -13.40 11.97
CA LYS A 83 24.31 -14.54 12.77
C LYS A 83 24.64 -15.71 11.83
N PRO A 84 25.90 -16.19 11.80
CA PRO A 84 26.25 -17.36 11.00
C PRO A 84 25.55 -18.59 11.60
N ASP A 85 24.58 -19.12 10.86
CA ASP A 85 23.88 -20.35 11.20
C ASP A 85 24.86 -21.52 11.06
N THR A 86 25.64 -21.74 12.11
CA THR A 86 26.53 -22.88 12.24
C THR A 86 25.66 -24.08 12.60
N THR A 87 25.12 -24.77 11.59
CA THR A 87 25.02 -26.23 11.49
C THR A 87 24.30 -26.57 10.17
N ILE A 88 25.06 -26.80 9.10
CA ILE A 88 24.51 -27.43 7.90
C ILE A 88 24.24 -28.90 8.26
N LYS A 89 22.99 -29.21 8.64
CA LYS A 89 22.48 -30.59 8.55
C LYS A 89 22.00 -30.80 7.12
N GLU A 90 22.71 -31.63 6.36
CA GLU A 90 22.23 -32.18 5.09
C GLU A 90 20.94 -32.97 5.33
N THR A 91 19.79 -32.29 5.22
CA THR A 91 18.51 -32.96 5.07
C THR A 91 18.32 -33.36 3.63
N ALA A 92 18.31 -34.68 3.39
CA ALA A 92 17.95 -35.32 2.13
C ALA A 92 16.68 -34.72 1.50
N PRO A 93 16.59 -34.62 0.16
CA PRO A 93 15.47 -33.99 -0.51
C PRO A 93 14.17 -34.80 -0.32
N LYS A 94 13.25 -34.27 0.49
CA LYS A 94 11.88 -34.80 0.58
C LYS A 94 11.16 -34.60 -0.77
N PRO A 95 10.39 -35.59 -1.26
CA PRO A 95 9.67 -35.46 -2.51
C PRO A 95 8.64 -34.33 -2.43
N LYS A 96 8.77 -33.34 -3.32
CA LYS A 96 7.81 -32.24 -3.47
C LYS A 96 6.47 -32.82 -3.97
N HIS A 97 5.52 -32.99 -3.07
CA HIS A 97 4.12 -33.24 -3.43
C HIS A 97 3.65 -32.16 -4.42
N SER A 98 3.31 -32.58 -5.64
CA SER A 98 2.92 -31.73 -6.78
C SER A 98 1.50 -31.16 -6.69
N SER A 99 0.82 -31.31 -5.55
CA SER A 99 -0.54 -30.81 -5.31
C SER A 99 -0.64 -29.28 -5.22
N GLY A 100 0.50 -28.58 -5.10
CA GLY A 100 0.54 -27.12 -4.91
C GLY A 100 0.30 -26.27 -6.17
N LYS A 101 0.37 -26.82 -7.39
CA LYS A 101 0.16 -26.02 -8.62
C LYS A 101 -1.27 -25.50 -8.74
N PHE A 102 -2.27 -26.29 -8.33
CA PHE A 102 -3.68 -25.90 -8.41
C PHE A 102 -4.04 -24.86 -7.34
N MET A 103 -3.57 -25.05 -6.10
CA MET A 103 -3.75 -24.06 -5.01
C MET A 103 -3.08 -22.73 -5.32
N ARG A 104 -1.85 -22.74 -5.85
CA ARG A 104 -1.14 -21.51 -6.25
C ARG A 104 -1.88 -20.74 -7.34
N LYS A 105 -2.48 -21.43 -8.32
CA LYS A 105 -3.27 -20.79 -9.38
C LYS A 105 -4.57 -20.17 -8.82
N LYS A 106 -5.24 -20.85 -7.88
CA LYS A 106 -6.46 -20.34 -7.20
C LYS A 106 -6.14 -19.11 -6.33
N LEU A 107 -5.07 -19.16 -5.55
CA LEU A 107 -4.57 -18.03 -4.76
C LEU A 107 -4.24 -16.82 -5.65
N ARG A 108 -3.50 -17.02 -6.75
CA ARG A 108 -3.16 -15.94 -7.69
C ARG A 108 -4.41 -15.29 -8.30
N LYS A 109 -5.42 -16.09 -8.67
CA LYS A 109 -6.68 -15.57 -9.21
C LYS A 109 -7.42 -14.71 -8.17
N ASN A 110 -7.42 -15.11 -6.90
CA ASN A 110 -8.07 -14.35 -5.84
C ASN A 110 -7.34 -13.03 -5.55
N TRP A 111 -6.01 -13.03 -5.49
CA TRP A 111 -5.21 -11.82 -5.35
C TRP A 111 -5.44 -10.82 -6.48
N LEU A 112 -5.50 -11.29 -7.72
CA LEU A 112 -5.81 -10.43 -8.87
C LEU A 112 -7.21 -9.80 -8.77
N ARG A 113 -8.20 -10.51 -8.20
CA ARG A 113 -9.53 -9.92 -7.95
C ARG A 113 -9.47 -8.82 -6.90
N ILE A 114 -8.71 -9.02 -5.83
CA ILE A 114 -8.52 -8.02 -4.78
C ILE A 114 -7.86 -6.77 -5.38
N ILE A 115 -6.77 -6.92 -6.13
CA ILE A 115 -6.08 -5.78 -6.78
C ILE A 115 -7.03 -5.05 -7.75
N LYS A 116 -7.84 -5.78 -8.52
CA LYS A 116 -8.86 -5.20 -9.42
C LYS A 116 -9.98 -4.45 -8.70
N SER A 117 -10.20 -4.71 -7.40
CA SER A 117 -11.16 -3.91 -6.62
C SER A 117 -10.65 -2.50 -6.39
N PHE A 118 -9.34 -2.25 -6.49
CA PHE A 118 -8.76 -0.92 -6.36
C PHE A 118 -8.77 -0.18 -7.69
N GLN A 119 -9.18 1.08 -7.64
CA GLN A 119 -9.17 2.01 -8.76
C GLN A 119 -8.27 3.20 -8.45
N VAL A 120 -7.55 3.67 -9.46
CA VAL A 120 -6.79 4.91 -9.38
C VAL A 120 -7.78 6.08 -9.46
N ARG A 121 -7.94 6.83 -8.38
CA ARG A 121 -8.80 8.02 -8.30
C ARG A 121 -8.10 9.26 -8.81
N ARG A 122 -6.80 9.36 -8.56
CA ARG A 122 -5.95 10.47 -9.02
C ARG A 122 -4.58 9.91 -9.35
N PHE A 123 -4.06 10.28 -10.50
CA PHE A 123 -2.67 10.07 -10.85
C PHE A 123 -2.16 11.31 -11.55
N ARG A 124 -1.18 11.95 -10.93
CA ARG A 124 -0.46 13.09 -11.48
C ARG A 124 1.03 12.81 -11.38
N MET A 125 1.75 13.10 -12.44
CA MET A 125 3.18 12.87 -12.51
C MET A 125 3.83 14.04 -13.24
N ASN A 126 4.90 14.58 -12.67
CA ASN A 126 5.77 15.56 -13.31
C ASN A 126 7.18 14.98 -13.35
N ILE A 127 7.72 14.89 -14.56
CA ILE A 127 9.01 14.25 -14.83
C ILE A 127 10.01 15.34 -15.22
N ASP A 128 11.19 15.26 -14.64
CA ASP A 128 12.38 15.94 -15.14
C ASP A 128 13.52 14.92 -15.10
N THR A 129 14.17 14.69 -16.23
CA THR A 129 15.30 13.74 -16.34
C THR A 129 16.66 14.40 -16.15
N ASP A 130 16.72 15.68 -15.74
CA ASP A 130 17.93 16.50 -15.64
C ASP A 130 18.74 16.57 -16.96
N ASN A 131 18.09 16.22 -18.06
CA ASN A 131 18.65 16.19 -19.40
C ASN A 131 17.64 16.78 -20.37
N PHE A 132 18.02 17.91 -20.96
CA PHE A 132 17.17 18.65 -21.89
C PHE A 132 16.75 17.83 -23.11
N ILE A 133 17.66 17.03 -23.68
CA ILE A 133 17.39 16.18 -24.85
C ILE A 133 16.35 15.12 -24.48
N THR A 134 16.56 14.44 -23.35
CA THR A 134 15.66 13.37 -22.89
C THR A 134 14.27 13.90 -22.54
N ASN A 135 14.15 15.02 -21.80
CA ASN A 135 12.84 15.65 -21.55
C ASN A 135 12.14 16.04 -22.86
N SER A 136 12.88 16.60 -23.82
CA SER A 136 12.30 16.99 -25.11
C SER A 136 11.79 15.79 -25.91
N LEU A 137 12.45 14.64 -25.81
CA LEU A 137 11.97 13.38 -26.40
C LEU A 137 10.71 12.83 -25.70
N LEU A 138 10.52 13.13 -24.43
CA LEU A 138 9.32 12.76 -23.66
C LEU A 138 8.13 13.70 -23.93
N PHE A 139 8.37 14.89 -24.50
CA PHE A 139 7.32 15.87 -24.75
C PHE A 139 6.17 15.32 -25.61
N PRO A 140 6.39 14.67 -26.78
CA PRO A 140 5.29 14.14 -27.57
C PRO A 140 4.47 13.10 -26.80
N ILE A 141 5.13 12.24 -26.01
CA ILE A 141 4.48 11.18 -25.24
C ILE A 141 3.56 11.79 -24.17
N THR A 142 4.08 12.76 -23.41
CA THR A 142 3.30 13.44 -22.35
C THR A 142 2.19 14.31 -22.93
N TYR A 143 2.42 14.97 -24.07
CA TYR A 143 1.41 15.73 -24.79
C TYR A 143 0.23 14.84 -25.22
N PHE A 144 0.50 13.68 -25.85
CA PHE A 144 -0.55 12.72 -26.21
C PHE A 144 -1.26 12.14 -24.99
N ALA A 145 -0.55 11.93 -23.88
CA ALA A 145 -1.17 11.51 -22.62
C ALA A 145 -2.13 12.58 -22.07
N GLN A 146 -1.73 13.85 -22.08
CA GLN A 146 -2.58 14.96 -21.65
C GLN A 146 -3.83 15.12 -22.51
N MET A 147 -3.72 14.96 -23.83
CA MET A 147 -4.88 14.97 -24.74
C MET A 147 -5.92 13.89 -24.40
N ARG A 148 -5.47 12.76 -23.83
CA ARG A 148 -6.35 11.67 -23.37
C ARG A 148 -6.84 11.86 -21.93
N GLY A 149 -6.57 13.01 -21.31
CA GLY A 149 -6.99 13.35 -19.96
C GLY A 149 -6.06 12.86 -18.85
N TYR A 150 -4.88 12.31 -19.17
CA TYR A 150 -3.89 11.92 -18.16
C TYR A 150 -3.14 13.14 -17.64
N GLN A 151 -2.94 13.25 -16.32
CA GLN A 151 -2.24 14.38 -15.70
C GLN A 151 -0.72 14.11 -15.61
N VAL A 152 -0.09 13.84 -16.75
CA VAL A 152 1.37 13.60 -16.83
C VAL A 152 2.02 14.76 -17.55
N GLY A 153 3.07 15.33 -16.98
CA GLY A 153 3.82 16.43 -17.58
C GLY A 153 5.32 16.20 -17.50
N ILE A 154 6.04 16.94 -18.35
CA ILE A 154 7.47 17.16 -18.20
C ILE A 154 7.72 18.60 -17.77
N ASN A 155 8.87 18.85 -17.16
CA ASN A 155 9.37 20.20 -16.94
C ASN A 155 10.88 20.24 -17.14
N TYR A 156 11.47 21.43 -17.08
CA TYR A 156 12.91 21.66 -17.22
C TYR A 156 13.46 22.42 -16.00
N MET A 157 12.82 22.25 -14.85
CA MET A 157 13.06 23.02 -13.62
C MET A 157 13.67 22.16 -12.51
N GLY A 158 14.05 20.91 -12.79
CA GLY A 158 14.52 19.93 -11.82
C GLY A 158 13.40 19.41 -10.91
N MET A 159 12.13 19.65 -11.24
CA MET A 159 11.00 19.25 -10.38
C MET A 159 10.50 17.86 -10.72
N GLN A 160 10.68 16.90 -9.81
CA GLN A 160 10.11 15.57 -9.95
C GLN A 160 8.99 15.38 -8.92
N SER A 161 7.79 15.02 -9.38
CA SER A 161 6.67 14.79 -8.46
C SER A 161 5.71 13.71 -8.93
N VAL A 162 5.17 12.96 -7.97
CA VAL A 162 4.13 11.96 -8.20
C VAL A 162 3.07 12.12 -7.12
N SER A 163 1.81 12.22 -7.55
CA SER A 163 0.62 12.19 -6.69
C SER A 163 -0.31 11.10 -7.18
N LEU A 164 -0.50 10.07 -6.37
CA LEU A 164 -1.27 8.87 -6.65
C LEU A 164 -2.25 8.62 -5.51
N VAL A 165 -3.54 8.56 -5.85
CA VAL A 165 -4.60 8.17 -4.93
C VAL A 165 -5.28 6.94 -5.51
N ILE A 166 -5.21 5.84 -4.77
CA ILE A 166 -5.85 4.57 -5.08
C ILE A 166 -6.91 4.32 -4.03
N GLN A 167 -8.10 3.88 -4.43
CA GLN A 167 -9.19 3.57 -3.51
C GLN A 167 -9.86 2.27 -3.93
N ASN A 168 -10.33 1.45 -2.98
CA ASN A 168 -11.19 0.34 -3.36
C ASN A 168 -12.54 0.85 -3.87
N ARG A 169 -13.06 0.19 -4.91
CA ARG A 169 -14.43 0.31 -5.38
C ARG A 169 -15.28 -0.54 -4.43
N LEU A 170 -16.05 0.13 -3.60
CA LEU A 170 -17.26 -0.48 -3.08
C LEU A 170 -18.15 -0.71 -4.31
N ALA A 171 -18.52 -1.98 -4.53
CA ALA A 171 -19.29 -2.40 -5.69
C ALA A 171 -20.58 -1.59 -5.81
#